data_AF-A0A1V2RLF8-F1
#
_entry.id   AF-A0A1V2RLF8-F1
#
_cell.length_a   1.000
_cell.length_b   1.000
_cell.length_c   1.000
_cell.angle_alpha   90.00
_cell.angle_beta   90.00
_cell.angle_gamma   90.00
#
_symmetry.space_group_name_H-M   'P 1'
#
loop_
_entity.id
_entity.type
_entity.pdbx_description
1 polymer ?
#
loop_
_entity_poly.entity_id
_entity_poly.type
_entity_poly.pdbx_seq_one_letter_code
_entity_poly.pdbx_strand_id
1 'polypeptide(L)'
;MPPPTNWPPVLQADTLTYTPSNGIPATRPMTVWRTGPRHVTVLLTELGDGMSITNAIHHVHFAMQAVWPADAIRLIEYYPQASGCGPDHLDEAHLTPSGQWAWRRLSREALLAELGPTLPPATAPSTPSERETR
;
A
#
# COMPACT_ATOMS: atom_id res chain seq x y z
N MET A 1 26.48 0.59 6.23
CA MET A 1 26.48 1.90 5.54
C MET A 1 25.23 2.66 5.94
N PRO A 2 25.33 3.93 6.39
CA PRO A 2 24.16 4.79 6.47
C PRO A 2 23.69 5.11 5.04
N PRO A 3 22.38 5.25 4.82
CA PRO A 3 21.87 5.59 3.50
C PRO A 3 22.08 7.09 3.20
N PRO A 4 22.20 7.44 1.90
CA PRO A 4 22.45 8.82 1.47
C PRO A 4 21.27 9.75 1.79
N THR A 5 21.59 10.99 2.13
CA THR A 5 20.73 12.02 2.73
C THR A 5 19.69 12.63 1.77
N ASN A 6 19.78 12.37 0.46
CA ASN A 6 18.99 13.04 -0.57
C ASN A 6 18.20 12.04 -1.44
N TRP A 7 17.34 11.24 -0.82
CA TRP A 7 16.36 10.44 -1.57
C TRP A 7 15.05 11.23 -1.73
N PRO A 8 14.36 11.14 -2.88
CA PRO A 8 13.06 11.80 -3.07
C PRO A 8 12.04 11.29 -2.05
N PRO A 9 11.08 12.14 -1.61
CA PRO A 9 10.10 11.77 -0.58
C PRO A 9 9.21 10.58 -1.00
N VAL A 10 8.92 10.45 -2.30
CA VAL A 10 8.28 9.25 -2.89
C VAL A 10 9.38 8.39 -3.50
N LEU A 11 9.44 7.11 -3.11
CA LEU A 11 10.36 6.16 -3.73
C LEU A 11 9.80 5.58 -5.02
N GLN A 12 8.51 5.26 -5.01
CA GLN A 12 7.86 4.58 -6.13
C GLN A 12 6.34 4.70 -6.00
N ALA A 13 5.66 5.11 -7.07
CA ALA A 13 4.26 4.80 -7.28
C ALA A 13 4.21 3.64 -8.27
N ASP A 14 3.60 2.52 -7.87
CA ASP A 14 3.62 1.28 -8.64
C ASP A 14 2.30 0.53 -8.52
N THR A 15 2.21 -0.60 -9.21
CA THR A 15 1.18 -1.61 -9.04
C THR A 15 1.80 -2.85 -8.40
N LEU A 16 1.33 -3.22 -7.22
CA LEU A 16 1.64 -4.52 -6.65
C LEU A 16 0.93 -5.59 -7.47
N THR A 17 1.69 -6.50 -8.09
CA THR A 17 1.16 -7.72 -8.69
C THR A 17 1.46 -8.91 -7.80
N TYR A 18 0.44 -9.71 -7.48
CA TYR A 18 0.57 -10.90 -6.64
C TYR A 18 -0.36 -12.01 -7.14
N THR A 19 -0.13 -13.25 -6.73
CA THR A 19 -1.00 -14.39 -7.07
C THR A 19 -1.61 -14.91 -5.77
N PRO A 20 -2.90 -14.67 -5.51
CA PRO A 20 -3.61 -15.23 -4.37
C PRO A 20 -3.70 -16.76 -4.46
N SER A 21 -4.17 -17.40 -3.40
CA SER A 21 -4.34 -18.86 -3.32
C SER A 21 -5.29 -19.45 -4.37
N ASN A 22 -6.14 -18.63 -4.99
CA ASN A 22 -7.00 -19.02 -6.10
C ASN A 22 -6.26 -19.14 -7.45
N GLY A 23 -4.98 -18.78 -7.52
CA GLY A 23 -4.14 -18.90 -8.71
C GLY A 23 -4.36 -17.82 -9.77
N ILE A 24 -5.24 -16.85 -9.54
CA ILE A 24 -5.56 -15.78 -10.49
C ILE A 24 -4.71 -14.55 -10.16
N PRO A 25 -3.79 -14.09 -11.02
CA PRO A 25 -3.01 -12.88 -10.78
C PRO A 25 -3.91 -11.69 -10.43
N ALA A 26 -3.45 -10.92 -9.46
CA ALA A 26 -4.17 -9.82 -8.87
C ALA A 26 -3.24 -8.60 -8.78
N THR A 27 -3.82 -7.43 -8.92
CA THR A 27 -3.13 -6.15 -9.01
C THR A 27 -3.78 -5.12 -8.11
N ARG A 28 -2.95 -4.36 -7.37
CA ARG A 28 -3.41 -3.27 -6.51
C ARG A 28 -2.46 -2.08 -6.60
N PRO A 29 -2.98 -0.83 -6.71
CA PRO A 29 -2.16 0.36 -6.61
C PRO A 29 -1.43 0.40 -5.27
N MET A 30 -0.12 0.67 -5.35
CA MET A 30 0.76 0.77 -4.21
C MET A 30 1.61 2.03 -4.35
N THR A 31 1.82 2.73 -3.24
CA THR A 31 2.80 3.82 -3.18
C THR A 31 3.71 3.60 -1.99
N VAL A 32 5.01 3.77 -2.22
CA VAL A 32 6.06 3.55 -1.22
C VAL A 32 6.83 4.85 -1.02
N TRP A 33 6.91 5.28 0.23
CA TRP A 33 7.71 6.41 0.67
C TRP A 33 8.84 5.94 1.56
N ARG A 34 9.96 6.66 1.50
CA ARG A 34 11.00 6.57 2.51
C ARG A 34 10.74 7.63 3.55
N THR A 35 10.25 7.21 4.71
CA THR A 35 9.93 8.12 5.82
C THR A 35 11.09 8.25 6.82
N GLY A 36 12.20 7.55 6.59
CA GLY A 36 13.45 7.79 7.29
C GLY A 36 14.63 6.96 6.77
N PRO A 37 15.82 7.06 7.40
CA PRO A 37 16.99 6.27 7.02
C PRO A 37 16.71 4.76 7.03
N ARG A 38 15.84 4.30 7.93
CA ARG A 38 15.43 2.90 8.01
C ARG A 38 13.92 2.69 7.95
N HIS A 39 13.14 3.76 7.82
CA HIS A 39 11.69 3.68 7.89
C HIS A 39 11.06 3.94 6.54
N VAL A 40 9.99 3.21 6.30
CA VAL A 40 9.32 3.15 5.02
C VAL A 40 7.83 3.04 5.27
N THR A 41 7.07 3.76 4.46
CA THR A 41 5.62 3.74 4.53
C THR A 41 5.11 3.21 3.21
N VAL A 42 4.22 2.24 3.27
CA VAL A 42 3.53 1.70 2.11
C VAL A 42 2.06 1.95 2.25
N LEU A 43 1.47 2.50 1.20
CA LEU A 43 0.03 2.65 1.09
C LEU A 43 -0.45 1.76 -0.04
N LEU A 44 -1.41 0.89 0.27
CA LEU A 44 -2.15 0.10 -0.70
C LEU A 44 -3.54 0.71 -0.86
N THR A 45 -4.12 0.58 -2.05
CA THR A 45 -5.49 1.06 -2.31
C THR A 45 -6.44 -0.11 -2.56
N GLU A 46 -7.67 -0.02 -2.03
CA GLU A 46 -8.70 -1.06 -2.22
C GLU A 46 -9.13 -1.19 -3.71
N LEU A 47 -8.82 -0.20 -4.54
CA LEU A 47 -9.10 -0.20 -5.97
C LEU A 47 -8.16 -1.11 -6.76
N GLY A 48 -8.40 -2.41 -6.68
CA GLY A 48 -7.72 -3.45 -7.43
C GLY A 48 -8.55 -4.73 -7.48
N ASP A 49 -7.97 -5.81 -8.00
CA ASP A 49 -8.67 -7.08 -8.20
C ASP A 49 -8.10 -8.23 -7.34
N GLY A 50 -8.77 -9.38 -7.40
CA GLY A 50 -8.31 -10.64 -6.81
C GLY A 50 -8.73 -10.90 -5.36
N MET A 51 -8.28 -10.06 -4.40
CA MET A 51 -8.49 -10.29 -2.95
C MET A 51 -8.62 -8.97 -2.20
N SER A 52 -9.29 -8.88 -1.05
CA SER A 52 -9.35 -7.65 -0.23
C SER A 52 -7.98 -7.07 0.13
N ILE A 53 -7.89 -5.74 0.28
CA ILE A 53 -6.64 -5.07 0.66
C ILE A 53 -6.03 -5.60 1.96
N THR A 54 -6.87 -5.98 2.93
CA THR A 54 -6.44 -6.59 4.21
C THR A 54 -5.53 -7.79 3.99
N ASN A 55 -5.89 -8.68 3.08
CA ASN A 55 -5.06 -9.84 2.79
C ASN A 55 -3.82 -9.44 1.97
N ALA A 56 -3.95 -8.47 1.05
CA ALA A 56 -2.82 -7.98 0.27
C ALA A 56 -1.73 -7.34 1.16
N ILE A 57 -2.12 -6.65 2.23
CA ILE A 57 -1.20 -6.05 3.20
C ILE A 57 -0.31 -7.10 3.88
N HIS A 58 -0.85 -8.29 4.17
CA HIS A 58 -0.05 -9.37 4.74
C HIS A 58 1.05 -9.81 3.76
N HIS A 59 0.71 -9.97 2.48
CA HIS A 59 1.68 -10.33 1.44
C HIS A 59 2.78 -9.28 1.27
N VAL A 60 2.40 -8.00 1.26
CA VAL A 60 3.36 -6.89 1.20
C VAL A 60 4.29 -6.90 2.41
N HIS A 61 3.75 -7.03 3.61
CA HIS A 61 4.56 -7.07 4.82
C HIS A 61 5.65 -8.14 4.74
N PHE A 62 5.29 -9.39 4.41
CA PHE A 62 6.24 -10.49 4.29
C PHE A 62 7.26 -10.28 3.17
N ALA A 63 6.84 -9.77 2.02
CA ALA A 63 7.76 -9.49 0.91
C ALA A 63 8.79 -8.41 1.28
N MET A 64 8.35 -7.37 1.97
CA MET A 64 9.20 -6.25 2.37
C MET A 64 10.18 -6.61 3.49
N GLN A 65 9.84 -7.57 4.34
CA GLN A 65 10.73 -8.09 5.39
C GLN A 65 12.04 -8.69 4.84
N ALA A 66 12.07 -9.07 3.55
CA ALA A 66 13.30 -9.50 2.89
C ALA A 66 14.34 -8.35 2.74
N VAL A 67 13.90 -7.10 2.82
CA VAL A 67 14.71 -5.91 2.56
C VAL A 67 14.78 -4.98 3.78
N TRP A 68 13.69 -4.87 4.53
CA TRP A 68 13.56 -3.96 5.67
C TRP A 68 13.15 -4.69 6.95
N PRO A 69 13.69 -4.33 8.13
CA PRO A 69 13.23 -4.87 9.40
C PRO A 69 11.72 -4.64 9.59
N ALA A 70 11.04 -5.56 10.27
CA ALA A 70 9.59 -5.51 10.44
C ALA A 70 9.11 -4.21 11.13
N ASP A 71 9.82 -3.76 12.15
CA ASP A 71 9.55 -2.53 12.91
C ASP A 71 9.81 -1.25 12.12
N ALA A 72 10.49 -1.37 10.98
CA ALA A 72 10.78 -0.28 10.07
C ALA A 72 9.69 -0.07 9.01
N ILE A 73 8.73 -0.99 8.88
CA ILE A 73 7.69 -1.00 7.85
C ILE A 73 6.36 -0.50 8.43
N ARG A 74 5.86 0.61 7.87
CA ARG A 74 4.51 1.12 8.15
C ARG A 74 3.59 0.79 6.97
N LEU A 75 2.44 0.18 7.24
CA LEU A 75 1.48 -0.24 6.20
C LEU A 75 0.15 0.46 6.39
N ILE A 76 -0.36 1.04 5.31
CA ILE A 76 -1.59 1.84 5.30
C ILE A 76 -2.51 1.30 4.21
N GLU A 77 -3.75 1.03 4.59
CA GLU A 77 -4.84 0.73 3.70
C GLU A 77 -5.57 2.01 3.37
N TYR A 78 -5.82 2.22 2.08
CA TYR A 78 -6.63 3.32 1.59
C TYR A 78 -7.89 2.77 0.94
N TYR A 79 -9.03 3.15 1.52
CA TYR A 79 -10.37 2.82 1.08
C TYR A 79 -11.02 4.06 0.48
N PRO A 80 -10.77 4.37 -0.79
CA PRO A 80 -11.45 5.46 -1.46
C PRO A 80 -12.94 5.17 -1.56
N GLN A 81 -13.78 6.19 -1.52
CA GLN A 81 -15.24 6.03 -1.68
C GLN A 81 -15.61 5.24 -2.95
N ALA A 82 -14.82 5.39 -4.03
CA ALA A 82 -15.01 4.66 -5.29
C ALA A 82 -14.90 3.12 -5.15
N SER A 83 -14.35 2.60 -4.05
CA SER A 83 -14.28 1.15 -3.78
C SER A 83 -15.62 0.53 -3.38
N GLY A 84 -16.62 1.34 -3.02
CA GLY A 84 -17.90 0.83 -2.53
C GLY A 84 -17.87 0.30 -1.08
N CYS A 85 -16.73 0.36 -0.39
CA CYS A 85 -16.55 -0.09 0.99
C CYS A 85 -17.02 0.92 2.06
N GLY A 86 -17.79 1.94 1.66
CA GLY A 86 -18.28 3.01 2.53
C GLY A 86 -17.58 4.36 2.30
N PRO A 87 -17.62 5.26 3.30
CA PRO A 87 -16.95 6.55 3.22
C PRO A 87 -15.44 6.39 3.04
N ASP A 88 -14.82 7.37 2.40
CA ASP A 88 -13.38 7.45 2.23
C ASP A 88 -12.63 7.35 3.59
N HIS A 89 -11.67 6.43 3.70
CA HIS A 89 -10.88 6.29 4.91
C HIS A 89 -9.52 5.62 4.73
N LEU A 90 -8.68 5.76 5.76
CA LEU A 90 -7.33 5.23 5.83
C LEU A 90 -7.15 4.45 7.13
N ASP A 91 -6.66 3.23 7.06
CA ASP A 91 -6.39 2.40 8.22
C ASP A 91 -4.92 1.95 8.24
N GLU A 92 -4.23 2.15 9.35
CA GLU A 92 -2.87 1.62 9.52
C GLU A 92 -2.92 0.23 10.11
N ALA A 93 -2.41 -0.73 9.34
CA ALA A 93 -2.24 -2.10 9.77
C ALA A 93 -0.92 -2.26 10.52
N HIS A 94 -0.97 -2.89 11.68
CA HIS A 94 0.22 -3.18 12.48
C HIS A 94 0.10 -4.56 13.13
N LEU A 95 1.24 -5.21 13.35
CA LEU A 95 1.32 -6.42 14.15
C LEU A 95 1.41 -6.04 15.63
N THR A 96 0.53 -6.62 16.44
CA THR A 96 0.61 -6.55 17.90
C THR A 96 1.81 -7.37 18.39
N PRO A 97 2.23 -7.20 19.66
CA PRO A 97 3.26 -8.05 20.27
C PRO A 97 2.91 -9.55 20.29
N SER A 98 1.61 -9.90 20.22
CA SER A 98 1.16 -11.29 20.10
C SER A 98 1.21 -11.85 18.68
N GLY A 99 1.66 -11.05 17.69
CA GLY A 99 1.74 -11.44 16.29
C GLY A 99 0.39 -11.40 15.56
N GLN A 100 -0.63 -10.76 16.12
CA GLN A 100 -1.93 -10.58 15.47
C GLN A 100 -1.97 -9.24 14.74
N TRP A 101 -2.69 -9.17 13.63
CA TRP A 101 -2.93 -7.91 12.94
C TRP A 101 -4.00 -7.09 13.66
N ALA A 102 -3.75 -5.80 13.77
CA ALA A 102 -4.69 -4.80 14.26
C ALA A 102 -4.66 -3.57 13.35
N TRP A 103 -5.77 -2.84 13.34
CA TRP A 103 -5.96 -1.65 12.51
C TRP A 103 -6.29 -0.45 13.37
N ARG A 104 -5.73 0.69 13.01
CA ARG A 104 -6.12 1.98 13.58
C ARG A 104 -6.49 2.98 12.49
N ARG A 105 -7.59 3.70 12.71
CA ARG A 105 -8.04 4.77 11.81
C ARG A 105 -7.05 5.92 11.81
N LEU A 106 -6.66 6.35 10.61
CA LEU A 106 -5.82 7.53 10.40
C LEU A 106 -6.64 8.72 9.91
N SER A 107 -6.16 9.92 10.25
CA SER A 107 -6.62 11.16 9.63
C SER A 107 -5.94 11.34 8.27
N ARG A 108 -6.75 11.56 7.23
CA ARG A 108 -6.26 11.92 5.89
C ARG A 108 -5.41 13.18 5.92
N GLU A 109 -5.86 14.21 6.64
CA GLU A 109 -5.15 15.49 6.74
C GLU A 109 -3.76 15.31 7.37
N ALA A 110 -3.68 14.56 8.47
CA ALA A 110 -2.41 14.29 9.13
C ALA A 110 -1.46 13.49 8.23
N LEU A 111 -1.98 12.50 7.50
CA LEU A 111 -1.17 11.70 6.59
C LEU A 111 -0.64 12.51 5.39
N LEU A 112 -1.46 13.40 4.83
CA LEU A 112 -1.04 14.30 3.75
C LEU A 112 -0.01 15.32 4.22
N ALA A 113 -0.13 15.81 5.46
CA ALA A 113 0.89 16.68 6.06
C ALA A 113 2.22 15.94 6.27
N GLU A 114 2.18 14.63 6.56
CA GLU A 114 3.36 13.78 6.75
C GLU A 114 4.02 13.36 5.42
N LEU A 115 3.23 12.82 4.47
CA LEU A 115 3.73 12.14 3.27
C LEU A 115 3.71 13.01 2.01
N GLY A 116 3.08 14.18 2.07
CA GLY A 116 2.89 15.08 0.94
C GLY A 116 1.46 15.09 0.38
N PRO A 117 1.16 16.02 -0.55
CA PRO A 117 -0.21 16.44 -0.86
C PRO A 117 -1.04 15.44 -1.69
N THR A 118 -0.48 14.30 -2.09
CA THR A 118 -1.14 13.40 -3.04
C THR A 118 -1.10 11.96 -2.56
N LEU A 119 -2.27 11.43 -2.21
CA LEU A 119 -2.48 9.98 -2.17
C LEU A 119 -2.54 9.45 -3.61
N PRO A 120 -2.19 8.17 -3.85
CA PRO A 120 -2.38 7.57 -5.17
C PRO A 120 -3.83 7.73 -5.65
N PRO A 121 -4.02 7.74 -6.98
CA PRO A 121 -5.31 8.05 -7.57
C PRO A 121 -6.41 7.14 -7.03
N ALA A 122 -7.56 7.74 -6.70
CA ALA A 122 -8.78 7.06 -6.27
C ALA A 122 -9.50 6.35 -7.43
N THR A 123 -8.74 5.88 -8.42
CA THR A 123 -9.24 5.13 -9.58
C THR A 123 -8.42 3.86 -9.75
N ALA A 124 -9.10 2.74 -9.95
CA ALA A 124 -8.45 1.47 -10.24
C ALA A 124 -7.50 1.64 -11.44
N PRO A 125 -6.38 0.90 -11.49
CA PRO A 125 -5.56 0.87 -12.68
C PRO A 125 -6.47 0.41 -13.81
N SER A 126 -6.58 1.22 -14.86
CA SER A 126 -7.33 0.81 -16.04
C SER A 126 -6.71 -0.48 -16.53
N THR A 127 -7.48 -1.57 -16.56
CA THR A 127 -7.09 -2.75 -17.31
C THR A 127 -6.67 -2.26 -18.69
N PRO A 128 -5.52 -2.65 -19.25
CA PRO A 128 -5.25 -2.40 -20.65
C PRO A 128 -6.46 -2.97 -21.39
N SER A 129 -7.28 -2.11 -21.98
CA SER A 129 -8.31 -2.59 -22.90
C SER A 129 -7.59 -3.47 -23.89
N GLU A 130 -8.09 -4.69 -24.08
CA GLU A 130 -7.75 -5.52 -25.22
C GLU A 130 -8.00 -4.71 -26.50
N ARG A 131 -7.00 -3.95 -26.92
CA ARG A 131 -6.79 -3.59 -28.31
C ARG A 131 -5.60 -4.41 -28.72
N GLU A 132 -5.92 -5.54 -29.34
CA GLU A 132 -5.40 -5.96 -30.64
C GLU A 132 -5.49 -7.48 -30.76
N THR A 133 -6.64 -7.97 -31.21
CA THR A 133 -6.62 -8.97 -32.29
C THR A 133 -7.91 -8.89 -33.09
N ARG A 134 -7.78 -8.20 -34.23
CA ARG A 134 -8.45 -8.38 -35.53
C ARG A 134 -9.98 -8.45 -35.59
#